data_AF-A0A661NGQ7-F1
#
_entry.id   AF-A0A661NGQ7-F1
#
_cell.length_a   1.000
_cell.length_b   1.000
_cell.length_c   1.000
_cell.angle_alpha   90.00
_cell.angle_beta   90.00
_cell.angle_gamma   90.00
#
_symmetry.space_group_name_H-M   'P 1'
#
loop_
_entity.id
_entity.type
_entity.pdbx_description
1 polymer ?
#
loop_
_entity_poly.entity_id
_entity_poly.type
_entity_poly.pdbx_seq_one_letter_code
_entity_poly.pdbx_strand_id
1 'polypeptide(L)'
;MTISRRGFLGGLAAGTLAAGAARAGAHKHFKGHPDRLGLLHDTSLCVGCRSCEFACNEVDGLPPPPAPADHNRGFGQPRGPRA
;
A
#
# COMPACT_ATOMS: atom_id res chain seq x y z
N MET A 1 -28.40 28.60 -21.25
CA MET A 1 -29.31 28.49 -20.09
C MET A 1 -28.49 28.65 -18.83
N THR A 2 -28.74 29.68 -18.02
CA THR A 2 -28.02 29.88 -16.74
C THR A 2 -28.93 29.46 -15.60
N ILE A 3 -28.50 28.48 -14.80
CA ILE A 3 -29.27 28.00 -13.65
C ILE A 3 -29.08 28.99 -12.49
N SER A 4 -30.17 29.48 -11.89
CA SER A 4 -30.06 30.42 -10.76
C SER A 4 -29.59 29.69 -9.50
N ARG A 5 -28.87 30.38 -8.60
CA ARG A 5 -28.44 29.81 -7.30
C ARG A 5 -29.60 29.16 -6.54
N ARG A 6 -30.80 29.76 -6.60
CA ARG A 6 -32.01 29.22 -5.96
C ARG A 6 -32.48 27.93 -6.63
N GLY A 7 -32.45 27.86 -7.96
CA GLY A 7 -32.79 26.64 -8.71
C GLY A 7 -31.80 25.51 -8.44
N PHE A 8 -30.50 25.83 -8.36
CA PHE A 8 -29.46 24.87 -8.01
C PHE A 8 -29.64 24.33 -6.58
N LEU A 9 -29.79 25.22 -5.59
CA LEU A 9 -29.97 24.81 -4.19
C LEU A 9 -31.29 24.07 -3.95
N GLY A 10 -32.37 24.48 -4.64
CA GLY A 10 -33.66 23.78 -4.60
C GLY A 10 -33.57 22.37 -5.18
N GLY A 11 -32.84 22.19 -6.28
CA GLY A 11 -32.59 20.87 -6.88
C GLY A 11 -31.79 19.94 -5.97
N LEU A 12 -30.75 20.46 -5.29
CA LEU A 12 -29.97 19.68 -4.33
C LEU A 12 -30.80 19.24 -3.12
N ALA A 13 -31.62 20.14 -2.56
CA ALA A 13 -32.47 19.82 -1.41
C ALA A 13 -33.57 18.79 -1.75
N ALA A 14 -34.11 18.84 -2.97
CA ALA A 14 -35.06 17.82 -3.44
C ALA A 14 -34.37 16.45 -3.65
N GLY A 15 -33.13 16.45 -4.16
CA GLY A 15 -32.35 15.24 -4.39
C GLY A 15 -32.01 14.46 -3.12
N THR A 16 -31.73 15.14 -2.02
CA THR A 16 -31.43 14.48 -0.73
C THR A 16 -32.67 13.87 -0.07
N LEU A 17 -33.87 14.42 -0.29
CA LEU A 17 -35.12 13.87 0.21
C LEU A 17 -35.59 12.64 -0.60
N ALA A 18 -35.27 12.58 -1.89
CA ALA A 18 -35.56 11.43 -2.75
C ALA A 18 -34.59 10.26 -2.53
N ALA A 19 -33.37 10.54 -2.09
CA ALA A 19 -32.43 9.53 -1.61
C ALA A 19 -32.88 9.08 -0.21
N GLY A 20 -33.75 8.07 -0.14
CA GLY A 20 -34.16 7.47 1.13
C GLY A 20 -32.96 7.10 2.01
N ALA A 21 -33.21 6.89 3.32
CA ALA A 21 -32.15 6.65 4.30
C ALA A 21 -31.15 5.58 3.83
N ALA A 22 -29.89 5.99 3.60
CA ALA A 22 -28.81 5.06 3.34
C ALA A 22 -28.69 4.11 4.53
N ARG A 23 -28.80 2.80 4.30
CA ARG A 23 -28.53 1.83 5.36
C ARG A 23 -27.07 2.00 5.76
N ALA A 24 -26.82 2.33 7.03
CA ALA A 24 -25.49 2.32 7.58
C ALA A 24 -24.89 0.91 7.37
N GLY A 25 -23.91 0.82 6.48
CA GLY A 25 -23.15 -0.41 6.30
C GLY A 25 -22.27 -0.60 7.52
N ALA A 26 -22.77 -1.30 8.53
CA ALA A 26 -21.90 -1.81 9.58
C ALA A 26 -20.82 -2.65 8.91
N HIS A 27 -19.56 -2.39 9.25
CA HIS A 27 -18.44 -3.22 8.81
C HIS A 27 -18.79 -4.68 9.13
N LYS A 28 -18.91 -5.52 8.10
CA LYS A 28 -19.07 -6.96 8.29
C LYS A 28 -17.93 -7.40 9.20
N HIS A 29 -18.22 -8.19 10.23
CA HIS A 29 -17.19 -8.73 11.10
C HIS A 29 -16.25 -9.60 10.26
N PHE A 30 -15.09 -9.04 9.93
CA PHE A 30 -14.03 -9.74 9.23
C PHE A 30 -13.29 -10.59 10.25
N LYS A 31 -13.49 -11.91 10.19
CA LYS A 31 -12.86 -12.88 11.08
C LYS A 31 -11.35 -13.06 10.84
N GLY A 32 -10.78 -12.33 9.87
CA GLY A 32 -9.40 -12.51 9.43
C GLY A 32 -9.22 -13.75 8.55
N HIS A 33 -7.96 -14.12 8.33
CA HIS A 33 -7.58 -15.36 7.67
C HIS A 33 -7.05 -16.34 8.73
N PRO A 34 -7.67 -17.51 8.95
CA PRO A 34 -7.30 -18.39 10.05
C PRO A 34 -5.86 -18.89 9.99
N ASP A 35 -5.31 -19.07 8.78
CA ASP A 35 -3.99 -19.72 8.57
C ASP A 35 -2.88 -18.75 8.13
N ARG A 36 -3.04 -17.45 8.37
CA ARG A 36 -2.04 -16.46 7.95
C ARG A 36 -0.78 -16.55 8.82
N LEU A 37 0.38 -16.54 8.16
CA LEU A 37 1.66 -16.39 8.82
C LEU A 37 2.05 -14.90 8.87
N GLY A 38 2.84 -14.54 9.88
CA GLY A 38 3.46 -13.22 10.01
C GLY A 38 4.97 -13.30 9.82
N LEU A 39 5.55 -12.25 9.24
CA LEU A 39 7.00 -12.07 9.13
C LEU A 39 7.40 -10.85 9.98
N LEU A 40 8.33 -11.04 10.93
CA LEU A 40 8.93 -9.93 11.67
C LEU A 40 10.19 -9.45 10.94
N HIS A 41 10.17 -8.21 10.49
CA HIS A 41 11.35 -7.52 9.93
C HIS A 41 11.86 -6.48 10.94
N ASP A 42 12.92 -6.82 11.67
CA ASP A 42 13.55 -5.89 12.60
C ASP A 42 14.44 -4.89 11.85
N THR A 43 13.93 -3.67 11.69
CA THR A 43 14.64 -2.59 11.00
C THR A 43 15.79 -2.01 11.82
N SER A 44 15.84 -2.25 13.14
CA SER A 44 16.95 -1.81 13.98
C SER A 44 18.23 -2.60 13.71
N LEU A 45 18.10 -3.86 13.25
CA LEU A 45 19.20 -4.73 12.87
C LEU A 45 19.44 -4.81 11.35
N CYS A 46 18.55 -4.22 10.55
CA CYS A 46 18.62 -4.30 9.09
C CYS A 46 19.79 -3.47 8.50
N VAL A 47 20.80 -4.17 7.99
CA VAL A 47 21.98 -3.54 7.34
C VAL A 47 21.76 -3.19 5.87
N GLY A 48 20.58 -3.45 5.30
CA GLY A 48 20.27 -3.12 3.91
C GLY A 48 21.15 -3.84 2.88
N CYS A 49 21.55 -5.08 3.17
CA CYS A 49 22.38 -5.90 2.27
C CYS A 49 21.62 -6.47 1.06
N ARG A 50 20.29 -6.31 1.01
CA ARG A 50 19.40 -6.80 -0.08
C ARG A 50 19.45 -8.32 -0.32
N SER A 51 20.05 -9.10 0.57
CA SER A 51 20.06 -10.58 0.49
C SER A 51 18.65 -11.17 0.45
N CYS A 52 17.69 -10.52 1.11
CA CYS A 52 16.27 -10.89 1.07
C CYS A 52 15.67 -10.83 -0.34
N GLU A 53 16.11 -9.89 -1.19
CA GLU A 53 15.61 -9.77 -2.58
C GLU A 53 16.16 -10.91 -3.45
N PHE A 54 17.44 -11.23 -3.31
CA PHE A 54 18.06 -12.35 -4.02
C PHE A 54 17.44 -13.69 -3.62
N ALA A 55 17.27 -13.92 -2.32
CA ALA A 55 16.63 -15.14 -1.81
C ALA A 55 15.18 -15.28 -2.30
N CYS A 56 14.41 -14.19 -2.30
CA CYS A 56 13.06 -14.15 -2.86
C CYS A 56 13.05 -14.58 -4.33
N ASN A 57 13.94 -13.99 -5.14
CA ASN A 57 14.01 -14.33 -6.55
C ASN A 57 14.47 -15.77 -6.81
N GLU A 58 15.36 -16.31 -5.99
CA GLU A 58 15.82 -17.70 -6.10
C GLU A 58 14.69 -18.69 -5.84
N VAL A 59 13.92 -18.50 -4.76
CA VAL A 59 12.83 -19.42 -4.41
C VAL A 59 11.63 -19.32 -5.36
N ASP A 60 11.38 -18.13 -5.90
CA ASP A 60 10.24 -17.87 -6.79
C ASP A 60 10.62 -17.89 -8.29
N GLY A 61 11.89 -18.12 -8.64
CA GLY A 61 12.37 -18.14 -10.03
C GLY A 61 12.23 -16.81 -10.77
N LEU A 62 12.30 -15.69 -10.04
CA LEU A 62 12.15 -14.34 -10.58
C LEU A 62 13.48 -13.84 -11.18
N PRO A 63 13.44 -12.88 -12.14
CA PRO A 63 14.66 -12.28 -12.67
C PRO A 63 15.49 -11.61 -11.56
N PRO A 64 16.82 -11.55 -11.71
CA PRO A 64 17.69 -10.94 -10.69
C PRO A 64 17.33 -9.46 -10.47
N PRO A 65 17.50 -8.94 -9.25
CA PRO A 65 17.22 -7.54 -8.97
C PRO A 65 18.07 -6.64 -9.87
N PRO A 66 17.58 -5.44 -10.25
CA PRO A 66 18.36 -4.53 -11.06
C PRO A 66 19.70 -4.26 -10.38
N ALA A 67 20.75 -4.29 -11.21
CA ALA A 67 22.11 -4.02 -10.78
C ALA A 67 22.12 -2.65 -10.10
N PRO A 68 22.48 -2.60 -8.83
CA PRO A 68 22.53 -1.34 -8.13
C PRO A 68 23.53 -0.35 -8.79
N ALA A 69 23.17 0.93 -8.99
CA ALA A 69 24.04 1.96 -9.58
C ALA A 69 25.38 2.23 -8.82
N ASP A 70 25.42 2.00 -7.51
CA ASP A 70 26.65 2.04 -6.69
C ASP A 70 26.83 0.82 -5.75
N HIS A 71 26.00 -0.22 -5.89
CA HIS A 71 25.77 -1.18 -4.81
C HIS A 71 26.25 -2.61 -5.12
N ASN A 72 27.40 -2.75 -5.79
CA ASN A 72 28.12 -4.03 -5.82
C ASN A 72 28.85 -4.29 -4.48
N ARG A 73 28.08 -4.31 -3.39
CA ARG A 73 28.56 -4.69 -2.06
C ARG A 73 27.89 -5.99 -1.68
N GLY A 74 28.61 -7.08 -1.95
CA GLY A 74 28.32 -8.39 -1.40
C GLY A 74 28.24 -8.33 0.13
N PHE A 75 27.66 -9.37 0.71
CA PHE A 75 27.51 -9.56 2.15
C PHE A 75 28.82 -9.22 2.89
N GLY A 76 28.86 -8.13 3.67
CA GLY A 76 30.02 -7.74 4.49
C GLY A 76 30.71 -6.41 4.18
N GLN A 77 30.29 -5.61 3.19
CA GLN A 77 30.92 -4.29 2.95
C GLN A 77 30.12 -3.11 3.54
N PRO A 78 30.77 -2.18 4.28
CA PRO A 78 30.09 -1.05 4.94
C PRO A 78 29.51 -0.07 3.91
N ARG A 79 28.37 0.55 4.24
CA ARG A 79 27.72 1.59 3.42
C ARG A 79 28.66 2.80 3.27
N GLY A 80 28.96 3.16 2.03
CA GLY A 80 29.65 4.42 1.70
C GLY A 80 28.70 5.60 1.90
N PRO A 81 29.24 6.81 2.06
CA PRO A 81 28.40 8.00 2.26
C PRO A 81 27.47 8.19 1.06
N ARG A 82 26.21 8.52 1.37
CA ARG A 82 25.20 8.91 0.39
C ARG A 82 25.70 10.19 -0.31
N ALA A 83 25.89 10.13 -1.62
CA ALA A 83 26.02 11.31 -2.46
C ALA A 83 24.66 12.01 -2.59
#